data_AF-A0A0N1HKG4-F1
#
_entry.id   AF-A0A0N1HKG4-F1
#
_cell.length_a   1.000
_cell.length_b   1.000
_cell.length_c   1.000
_cell.angle_alpha   90.00
_cell.angle_beta   90.00
_cell.angle_gamma   90.00
#
_symmetry.space_group_name_H-M   'P 1'
#
loop_
_entity.id
_entity.type
_entity.pdbx_description
1 polymer ?
#
loop_
_entity_poly.entity_id
_entity_poly.type
_entity_poly.pdbx_seq_one_letter_code
_entity_poly.pdbx_strand_id
1 'polypeptide(L)'
;MPPPTSKPVPEDETPEAAIHRHCLAGNIWPGTPKGTITTLAGLETYVAGNQKSELQILLIHDAGGWTWKNLRLLADEYSERLGGAGVWMPDFFHGEVLTLQHLLDGRFDKVDMPTFTTNNSKANRRHEIFACAAALRTHQNATKVGTVGFCFGGWAVFQLGAQSLLPDGSVKAALDLSEDEKASARPLVDAISTGHPTWLTKEEIDQTRVPTQIIAPEHDSVFTPELKKYANEVIPTLGIEYQYRYFPGQVHTFCSRGSLEVEGERRACERAKGAVVEWFREILPPQLDHVPIHLHHHHRTTLNHTNPILHRQRLEAAKYWTSIFPSSYINSTTNYPNDPSTPIMLSLTLMSHIEHPLNLLLLNIPADQASRFPWNFNESFSLTVAVDTQEEIDEYWDKLVGNGGEERECCWCKDKFGMFWQIVPRRLAEAMGGGGEKASRAMDAMLKWKKADIGELERAIEGL
;
A
#
# COMPACT_ATOMS: atom_id res chain seq x y z
N MET A 1 -24.35 8.31 -20.54
CA MET A 1 -23.40 8.29 -21.66
C MET A 1 -22.29 7.31 -21.29
N PRO A 2 -21.85 6.42 -22.19
CA PRO A 2 -20.66 5.61 -21.90
C PRO A 2 -19.45 6.54 -21.66
N PRO A 3 -18.49 6.16 -20.81
CA PRO A 3 -17.28 6.95 -20.63
C PRO A 3 -16.53 7.05 -21.97
N PRO A 4 -15.77 8.13 -22.22
CA PRO A 4 -14.93 8.21 -23.41
C PRO A 4 -13.94 7.05 -23.34
N THR A 5 -14.16 6.05 -24.19
CA THR A 5 -13.22 4.98 -24.43
C THR A 5 -11.92 5.62 -24.91
N SER A 6 -10.79 5.12 -24.39
CA SER A 6 -9.50 5.31 -25.03
C SER A 6 -9.65 5.13 -26.54
N LYS A 7 -8.95 5.95 -27.34
CA LYS A 7 -9.01 5.88 -28.80
C LYS A 7 -8.89 4.40 -29.22
N PRO A 8 -9.78 3.88 -30.06
CA PRO A 8 -9.72 2.48 -30.47
C PRO A 8 -8.34 2.20 -31.08
N VAL A 9 -7.75 1.08 -30.66
CA VAL A 9 -6.54 0.54 -31.30
C VAL A 9 -6.88 0.30 -32.77
N PRO A 10 -6.10 0.82 -33.73
CA PRO A 10 -6.34 0.56 -35.15
C PRO A 10 -6.37 -0.95 -35.39
N GLU A 11 -7.44 -1.44 -36.01
CA GLU A 11 -7.66 -2.88 -36.26
C GLU A 11 -6.57 -3.51 -37.16
N ASP A 12 -5.74 -2.69 -37.83
CA ASP A 12 -4.67 -3.08 -38.75
C ASP A 12 -3.24 -2.85 -38.19
N GLU A 13 -3.06 -2.65 -36.89
CA GLU A 13 -1.72 -2.42 -36.30
C GLU A 13 -0.88 -3.70 -36.18
N THR A 14 0.35 -3.70 -36.68
CA THR A 14 1.26 -4.84 -36.53
C THR A 14 1.65 -5.04 -35.07
N PRO A 15 1.95 -6.27 -34.60
CA PRO A 15 2.36 -6.53 -33.21
C PRO A 15 3.55 -5.67 -32.77
N GLU A 16 4.52 -5.44 -33.67
CA GLU A 16 5.69 -4.59 -33.43
C GLU A 16 5.30 -3.12 -33.24
N ALA A 17 4.41 -2.59 -34.08
CA ALA A 17 3.89 -1.23 -33.95
C ALA A 17 3.09 -1.04 -32.65
N ALA A 18 2.27 -2.03 -32.27
CA ALA A 18 1.52 -2.02 -31.02
C ALA A 18 2.44 -2.04 -29.79
N ILE A 19 3.51 -2.84 -29.80
CA ILE A 19 4.54 -2.84 -28.74
C ILE A 19 5.18 -1.46 -28.62
N HIS A 20 5.60 -0.86 -29.73
CA HIS A 20 6.20 0.47 -29.71
C HIS A 20 5.24 1.52 -29.14
N ARG A 21 3.98 1.55 -29.58
CA ARG A 21 2.99 2.52 -29.08
C ARG A 21 2.70 2.32 -27.60
N HIS A 22 2.45 1.09 -27.15
CA HIS A 22 2.11 0.82 -25.75
C HIS A 22 3.29 1.06 -24.79
N CYS A 23 4.53 0.83 -25.22
CA CYS A 23 5.73 1.10 -24.42
C CYS A 23 6.10 2.60 -24.35
N LEU A 24 5.76 3.37 -25.39
CA LEU A 24 6.26 4.74 -25.55
C LEU A 24 5.20 5.81 -25.28
N ALA A 25 3.91 5.49 -25.38
CA ALA A 25 2.84 6.41 -25.01
C ALA A 25 2.79 6.68 -23.50
N GLY A 26 2.32 7.87 -23.13
CA GLY A 26 2.18 8.24 -21.73
C GLY A 26 1.69 9.68 -21.53
N ASN A 27 1.34 10.00 -20.29
CA ASN A 27 0.91 11.32 -19.86
C ASN A 27 1.87 11.87 -18.80
N ILE A 28 1.93 13.19 -18.65
CA ILE A 28 2.66 13.83 -17.54
C ILE A 28 1.68 14.12 -16.41
N TRP A 29 2.00 13.69 -15.20
CA TRP A 29 1.19 13.96 -14.02
C TRP A 29 1.40 15.38 -13.48
N PRO A 30 0.39 15.99 -12.83
CA PRO A 30 0.56 17.26 -12.12
C PRO A 30 1.44 17.05 -10.87
N GLY A 31 1.98 18.16 -10.35
CA GLY A 31 2.84 18.15 -9.16
C GLY A 31 4.33 18.34 -9.47
N THR A 32 5.08 18.49 -8.38
CA THR A 32 6.51 18.80 -8.38
C THR A 32 7.24 17.80 -7.51
N PRO A 33 8.24 17.08 -8.05
CA PRO A 33 9.05 16.16 -7.25
C PRO A 33 9.78 16.87 -6.09
N LYS A 34 9.86 16.23 -4.93
CA LYS A 34 10.34 16.81 -3.66
C LYS A 34 11.67 16.22 -3.16
N GLY A 35 12.02 15.01 -3.58
CA GLY A 35 13.30 14.38 -3.33
C GLY A 35 14.52 15.14 -3.87
N THR A 36 15.70 14.64 -3.54
CA THR A 36 17.00 15.23 -3.87
C THR A 36 17.80 14.36 -4.82
N ILE A 37 18.88 14.90 -5.39
CA ILE A 37 19.82 14.13 -6.23
C ILE A 37 21.08 13.87 -5.43
N THR A 38 21.55 12.63 -5.45
CA THR A 38 22.81 12.17 -4.83
C THR A 38 23.44 11.09 -5.71
N THR A 39 24.37 10.30 -5.16
CA THR A 39 25.03 9.21 -5.87
C THR A 39 24.82 7.89 -5.14
N LEU A 40 24.51 6.82 -5.88
CA LEU A 40 24.47 5.44 -5.39
C LEU A 40 25.28 4.54 -6.32
N ALA A 41 26.29 3.85 -5.78
CA ALA A 41 27.20 2.99 -6.57
C ALA A 41 27.80 3.68 -7.82
N GLY A 42 28.08 4.99 -7.72
CA GLY A 42 28.66 5.78 -8.81
C GLY A 42 27.65 6.39 -9.79
N LEU A 43 26.36 6.08 -9.68
CA LEU A 43 25.31 6.64 -10.53
C LEU A 43 24.60 7.83 -9.87
N GLU A 44 24.30 8.86 -10.66
CA GLU A 44 23.35 9.89 -10.23
C GLU A 44 22.02 9.24 -9.86
N THR A 45 21.45 9.64 -8.73
CA THR A 45 20.31 8.95 -8.12
C THR A 45 19.35 9.97 -7.55
N TYR A 46 18.09 9.88 -7.96
CA TYR A 46 17.01 10.61 -7.31
C TYR A 46 16.58 9.87 -6.03
N VAL A 47 16.49 10.59 -4.92
CA VAL A 47 16.16 10.01 -3.61
C VAL A 47 15.04 10.76 -2.94
N ALA A 48 13.98 10.04 -2.61
CA ALA A 48 12.88 10.52 -1.78
C ALA A 48 12.99 9.94 -0.37
N GLY A 49 12.53 10.70 0.62
CA GLY A 49 12.41 10.22 2.01
C GLY A 49 13.68 10.26 2.84
N ASN A 50 13.64 9.47 3.92
CA ASN A 50 14.72 9.38 4.88
C ASN A 50 15.77 8.36 4.40
N GLN A 51 16.92 8.85 3.95
CA GLN A 51 18.08 8.02 3.56
C GLN A 51 18.59 7.15 4.71
N LYS A 52 18.31 7.52 5.97
CA LYS A 52 18.69 6.76 7.17
C LYS A 52 17.60 5.80 7.65
N SER A 53 16.52 5.62 6.90
CA SER A 53 15.47 4.66 7.22
C SER A 53 16.02 3.23 7.28
N GLU A 54 15.34 2.38 8.04
CA GLU A 54 15.60 0.94 8.03
C GLU A 54 15.10 0.26 6.77
N LEU A 55 13.98 0.77 6.23
CA LEU A 55 13.41 0.33 4.96
C LEU A 55 13.95 1.21 3.84
N GLN A 56 14.65 0.57 2.91
CA GLN A 56 15.13 1.16 1.67
C GLN A 56 14.41 0.51 0.48
N ILE A 57 14.01 1.30 -0.51
CA ILE A 57 13.37 0.84 -1.73
C ILE A 57 14.23 1.24 -2.92
N LEU A 58 14.65 0.26 -3.73
CA LEU A 58 15.24 0.52 -5.04
C LEU A 58 14.13 0.59 -6.09
N LEU A 59 13.91 1.76 -6.67
CA LEU A 59 12.98 1.99 -7.77
C LEU A 59 13.74 1.94 -9.10
N ILE A 60 13.45 0.92 -9.92
CA ILE A 60 14.04 0.75 -11.26
C ILE A 60 13.07 1.33 -12.28
N HIS A 61 13.49 2.44 -12.90
CA HIS A 61 12.66 3.22 -13.81
C HIS A 61 12.27 2.46 -15.08
N ASP A 62 11.22 2.95 -15.75
CA ASP A 62 10.84 2.50 -17.08
C ASP A 62 11.74 3.14 -18.17
N ALA A 63 11.39 2.94 -19.45
CA ALA A 63 12.13 3.50 -20.58
C ALA A 63 12.19 5.06 -20.62
N GLY A 64 11.39 5.74 -19.79
CA GLY A 64 11.39 7.19 -19.65
C GLY A 64 12.58 7.71 -18.84
N GLY A 65 13.30 6.81 -18.15
CA GLY A 65 14.50 7.16 -17.39
C GLY A 65 14.19 7.83 -16.05
N TRP A 66 15.24 8.03 -15.26
CA TRP A 66 15.16 8.62 -13.92
C TRP A 66 14.78 10.12 -13.90
N THR A 67 14.89 10.81 -15.04
CA THR A 67 14.47 12.22 -15.19
C THR A 67 12.97 12.36 -15.47
N TRP A 68 12.27 11.25 -15.75
CA TRP A 68 10.83 11.28 -15.97
C TRP A 68 10.09 11.73 -14.71
N LYS A 69 9.32 12.82 -14.84
CA LYS A 69 8.67 13.47 -13.69
C LYS A 69 7.75 12.51 -12.92
N ASN A 70 6.96 11.69 -13.61
CA ASN A 70 6.01 10.81 -12.94
C ASN A 70 6.71 9.78 -12.04
N LEU A 71 7.87 9.27 -12.45
CA LEU A 71 8.60 8.27 -11.66
C LEU A 71 9.22 8.90 -10.41
N ARG A 72 9.64 10.17 -10.49
CA ARG A 72 10.07 10.93 -9.30
C ARG A 72 8.90 11.20 -8.34
N LEU A 73 7.73 11.56 -8.88
CA LEU A 73 6.49 11.69 -8.08
C LEU A 73 6.09 10.35 -7.43
N LEU A 74 6.25 9.23 -8.13
CA LEU A 74 6.04 7.90 -7.55
C LEU A 74 7.03 7.61 -6.42
N ALA A 75 8.31 7.95 -6.58
CA ALA A 75 9.30 7.78 -5.53
C ALA A 75 8.93 8.59 -4.27
N ASP A 76 8.50 9.85 -4.43
CA ASP A 76 8.01 10.69 -3.34
C ASP A 76 6.80 10.06 -2.64
N GLU A 77 5.81 9.61 -3.41
CA GLU A 77 4.57 9.05 -2.88
C GLU A 77 4.80 7.72 -2.16
N TYR A 78 5.67 6.84 -2.70
CA TYR A 78 6.07 5.61 -2.03
C TYR A 78 6.79 5.89 -0.74
N SER A 79 7.70 6.87 -0.72
CA SER A 79 8.37 7.27 0.51
C SER A 79 7.36 7.73 1.57
N GLU A 80 6.48 8.67 1.22
CA GLU A 80 5.48 9.23 2.12
C GLU A 80 4.56 8.14 2.68
N ARG A 81 4.01 7.29 1.82
CA ARG A 81 3.06 6.25 2.23
C ARG A 81 3.72 5.07 2.94
N LEU A 82 5.03 4.86 2.78
CA LEU A 82 5.81 3.85 3.53
C LEU A 82 6.48 4.44 4.78
N GLY A 83 5.92 5.52 5.35
CA GLY A 83 6.38 6.07 6.62
C GLY A 83 7.73 6.79 6.54
N GLY A 84 8.05 7.36 5.38
CA GLY A 84 9.32 8.05 5.13
C GLY A 84 10.48 7.14 4.71
N ALA A 85 10.19 5.94 4.19
CA ALA A 85 11.20 5.03 3.65
C ALA A 85 12.11 5.73 2.62
N GLY A 86 13.39 5.36 2.59
CA GLY A 86 14.31 5.90 1.59
C GLY A 86 14.03 5.22 0.25
N VAL A 87 13.61 5.99 -0.76
CA VAL A 87 13.33 5.46 -2.11
C VAL A 87 14.36 6.00 -3.07
N TRP A 88 15.15 5.11 -3.68
CA TRP A 88 16.31 5.43 -4.50
C TRP A 88 16.04 5.03 -5.95
N MET A 89 16.15 5.98 -6.87
CA MET A 89 15.98 5.77 -8.31
C MET A 89 17.26 6.21 -9.05
N PRO A 90 18.23 5.29 -9.24
CA PRO A 90 19.46 5.57 -9.97
C PRO A 90 19.22 5.78 -11.47
N ASP A 91 20.12 6.52 -12.10
CA ASP A 91 20.21 6.65 -13.55
C ASP A 91 20.85 5.42 -14.18
N PHE A 92 20.05 4.42 -14.50
CA PHE A 92 20.56 3.23 -15.17
C PHE A 92 20.84 3.46 -16.66
N PHE A 93 20.47 4.60 -17.25
CA PHE A 93 20.68 4.86 -18.67
C PHE A 93 21.83 5.83 -18.96
N HIS A 94 22.61 6.23 -17.93
CA HIS A 94 23.78 7.12 -18.08
C HIS A 94 23.45 8.43 -18.82
N GLY A 95 22.33 9.04 -18.46
CA GLY A 95 21.84 10.27 -19.07
C GLY A 95 21.16 10.06 -20.43
N GLU A 96 21.09 8.84 -20.95
CA GLU A 96 20.29 8.54 -22.13
C GLU A 96 18.80 8.62 -21.78
N VAL A 97 18.13 9.64 -22.34
CA VAL A 97 16.70 9.90 -22.10
C VAL A 97 15.99 9.88 -23.45
N LEU A 98 14.97 9.02 -23.58
CA LEU A 98 14.08 9.07 -24.73
C LEU A 98 13.37 10.43 -24.76
N THR A 99 13.35 11.10 -25.91
CA THR A 99 12.80 12.46 -26.01
C THR A 99 11.31 12.47 -25.63
N LEU A 100 11.01 12.97 -24.43
CA LEU A 100 9.67 13.11 -23.87
C LEU A 100 8.68 13.73 -24.87
N GLN A 101 9.11 14.78 -25.58
CA GLN A 101 8.25 15.43 -26.57
C GLN A 101 7.88 14.51 -27.75
N HIS A 102 8.81 13.68 -28.25
CA HIS A 102 8.52 12.72 -29.32
C HIS A 102 7.56 11.62 -28.85
N LEU A 103 7.70 11.18 -27.60
CA LEU A 103 6.82 10.20 -26.98
C LEU A 103 5.40 10.75 -26.81
N LEU A 104 5.27 12.00 -26.33
CA LEU A 104 3.98 12.67 -26.16
C LEU A 104 3.30 13.02 -27.49
N ASP A 105 4.08 13.45 -28.48
CA ASP A 105 3.57 13.79 -29.81
C ASP A 105 3.22 12.55 -30.65
N GLY A 106 3.44 11.34 -30.13
CA GLY A 106 3.26 10.07 -30.86
C GLY A 106 4.24 9.91 -32.04
N ARG A 107 5.33 10.68 -32.07
CA ARG A 107 6.38 10.62 -33.10
C ARG A 107 7.37 9.49 -32.81
N PHE A 108 6.86 8.27 -32.73
CA PHE A 108 7.67 7.09 -32.41
C PHE A 108 8.73 6.79 -33.50
N ASP A 109 8.51 7.23 -34.74
CA ASP A 109 9.48 7.18 -35.84
C ASP A 109 10.73 8.03 -35.60
N LYS A 110 10.66 9.00 -34.68
CA LYS A 110 11.78 9.87 -34.26
C LYS A 110 12.51 9.35 -33.04
N VAL A 111 12.16 8.16 -32.55
CA VAL A 111 12.79 7.52 -31.40
C VAL A 111 13.67 6.38 -31.90
N ASP A 112 14.98 6.47 -31.70
CA ASP A 112 15.93 5.40 -32.05
C ASP A 112 15.89 4.28 -31.01
N MET A 113 14.80 3.51 -31.06
CA MET A 113 14.59 2.36 -30.19
C MET A 113 15.63 1.25 -30.37
N PRO A 114 16.11 0.91 -31.59
CA PRO A 114 17.17 -0.09 -31.75
C PRO A 114 18.46 0.28 -31.00
N THR A 115 18.95 1.52 -31.15
CA THR A 115 20.16 1.96 -30.43
C THR A 115 19.91 2.00 -28.92
N PHE A 116 18.78 2.58 -28.49
CA PHE A 116 18.43 2.68 -27.08
C PHE A 116 18.36 1.30 -26.41
N THR A 117 17.70 0.33 -27.05
CA THR A 117 17.57 -1.04 -26.50
C THR A 117 18.89 -1.80 -26.53
N THR A 118 19.76 -1.54 -27.51
CA THR A 118 21.12 -2.10 -27.57
C THR A 118 21.96 -1.56 -26.41
N ASN A 119 22.01 -0.23 -26.25
CA ASN A 119 22.74 0.45 -25.18
C ASN A 119 22.26 0.02 -23.80
N ASN A 120 20.95 -0.08 -23.63
CA ASN A 120 20.31 -0.39 -22.35
C ASN A 120 19.81 -1.83 -22.26
N SER A 121 20.51 -2.76 -22.91
CA SER A 121 20.23 -4.20 -22.81
C SER A 121 20.44 -4.72 -21.39
N LYS A 122 19.86 -5.88 -21.07
CA LYS A 122 20.09 -6.56 -19.78
C LYS A 122 21.59 -6.71 -19.49
N ALA A 123 22.37 -7.15 -20.48
CA ALA A 123 23.80 -7.38 -20.33
C ALA A 123 24.55 -6.10 -19.94
N ASN A 124 24.21 -4.96 -20.58
CA ASN A 124 24.89 -3.70 -20.34
C ASN A 124 24.52 -3.05 -19.01
N ARG A 125 23.31 -3.29 -18.50
CA ARG A 125 22.76 -2.60 -17.31
C ARG A 125 22.78 -3.44 -16.04
N ARG A 126 22.88 -4.77 -16.16
CA ARG A 126 22.83 -5.69 -15.02
C ARG A 126 23.84 -5.36 -13.94
N HIS A 127 25.09 -5.10 -14.32
CA HIS A 127 26.18 -4.89 -13.34
C HIS A 127 25.92 -3.68 -12.44
N GLU A 128 25.46 -2.57 -13.01
CA GLU A 128 25.09 -1.34 -12.30
C GLU A 128 23.88 -1.52 -11.39
N ILE A 129 22.82 -2.17 -11.90
CA ILE A 129 21.62 -2.46 -11.11
C ILE A 129 21.96 -3.30 -9.88
N PHE A 130 22.78 -4.34 -10.06
CA PHE A 130 23.22 -5.21 -8.97
C PHE A 130 24.12 -4.45 -7.98
N ALA A 131 25.01 -3.59 -8.46
CA ALA A 131 25.85 -2.76 -7.61
C ALA A 131 25.02 -1.79 -6.74
N CYS A 132 23.98 -1.16 -7.30
CA CYS A 132 23.06 -0.32 -6.54
C CYS A 132 22.27 -1.11 -5.49
N ALA A 133 21.75 -2.29 -5.84
CA ALA A 133 21.04 -3.14 -4.88
C ALA A 133 21.96 -3.59 -3.72
N ALA A 134 23.19 -4.00 -4.03
CA ALA A 134 24.19 -4.36 -3.02
C ALA A 134 24.55 -3.17 -2.14
N ALA A 135 24.76 -1.99 -2.73
CA ALA A 135 25.06 -0.76 -1.99
C ALA A 135 23.94 -0.38 -1.01
N LEU A 136 22.67 -0.53 -1.41
CA LEU A 136 21.51 -0.30 -0.52
C LEU A 136 21.41 -1.34 0.60
N ARG A 137 21.68 -2.62 0.30
CA ARG A 137 21.69 -3.67 1.33
C ARG A 137 22.75 -3.44 2.39
N THR A 138 23.87 -2.82 2.03
CA THR A 138 24.94 -2.44 2.96
C THR A 138 24.85 -1.00 3.46
N HIS A 139 23.77 -0.28 3.15
CA HIS A 139 23.59 1.11 3.56
C HIS A 139 23.45 1.20 5.09
N GLN A 140 23.95 2.29 5.69
CA GLN A 140 24.28 2.41 7.13
C GLN A 140 23.22 1.87 8.11
N ASN A 141 21.93 2.02 7.79
CA ASN A 141 20.81 1.63 8.65
C ASN A 141 19.86 0.62 7.99
N ALA A 142 20.14 0.15 6.78
CA ALA A 142 19.20 -0.70 6.05
C ALA A 142 19.07 -2.08 6.71
N THR A 143 17.90 -2.38 7.26
CA THR A 143 17.55 -3.73 7.74
C THR A 143 16.66 -4.44 6.72
N LYS A 144 15.90 -3.68 5.92
CA LYS A 144 15.03 -4.18 4.86
C LYS A 144 15.26 -3.45 3.54
N VAL A 145 15.34 -4.20 2.45
CA VAL A 145 15.46 -3.66 1.09
C VAL A 145 14.36 -4.23 0.21
N GLY A 146 13.42 -3.39 -0.21
CA GLY A 146 12.47 -3.72 -1.27
C GLY A 146 12.98 -3.24 -2.62
N THR A 147 12.48 -3.83 -3.72
CA THR A 147 12.68 -3.24 -5.04
C THR A 147 11.41 -3.26 -5.87
N VAL A 148 11.14 -2.15 -6.57
CA VAL A 148 10.00 -2.01 -7.48
C VAL A 148 10.49 -1.60 -8.86
N GLY A 149 9.98 -2.26 -9.90
CA GLY A 149 10.37 -2.00 -11.28
C GLY A 149 9.18 -1.87 -12.22
N PHE A 150 9.24 -0.89 -13.14
CA PHE A 150 8.21 -0.67 -14.15
C PHE A 150 8.77 -0.89 -15.54
N CYS A 151 8.06 -1.62 -16.42
CA CYS A 151 8.49 -1.85 -17.82
C CYS A 151 9.92 -2.43 -17.85
N PHE A 152 10.92 -1.64 -18.29
CA PHE A 152 12.34 -2.00 -18.26
C PHE A 152 12.80 -2.54 -16.89
N GLY A 153 12.33 -1.97 -15.78
CA GLY A 153 12.69 -2.44 -14.44
C GLY A 153 12.16 -3.84 -14.09
N GLY A 154 11.23 -4.39 -14.88
CA GLY A 154 10.54 -5.64 -14.57
C GLY A 154 11.43 -6.88 -14.57
N TRP A 155 12.27 -7.07 -15.59
CA TRP A 155 13.24 -8.20 -15.59
C TRP A 155 14.25 -8.06 -14.45
N ALA A 156 14.64 -6.82 -14.14
CA ALA A 156 15.70 -6.53 -13.20
C ALA A 156 15.29 -6.90 -11.77
N VAL A 157 14.07 -6.57 -11.34
CA VAL A 157 13.60 -6.94 -10.01
C VAL A 157 13.54 -8.46 -9.81
N PHE A 158 13.14 -9.23 -10.82
CA PHE A 158 13.16 -10.70 -10.74
C PHE A 158 14.57 -11.24 -10.61
N GLN A 159 15.52 -10.71 -11.39
CA GLN A 159 16.92 -11.11 -11.25
C GLN A 159 17.49 -10.78 -9.88
N LEU A 160 17.18 -9.61 -9.32
CA LEU A 160 17.59 -9.23 -7.96
C LEU A 160 16.96 -10.14 -6.89
N GLY A 161 15.67 -10.48 -7.05
CA GLY A 161 14.95 -11.40 -6.16
C GLY A 161 15.45 -12.85 -6.20
N ALA A 162 16.29 -13.20 -7.17
CA ALA A 162 16.96 -14.49 -7.26
C ALA A 162 18.36 -14.51 -6.62
N GLN A 163 18.85 -13.39 -6.06
CA GLN A 163 20.21 -13.29 -5.53
C GLN A 163 20.27 -13.20 -4.00
N SER A 164 21.41 -13.61 -3.48
CA SER A 164 21.81 -13.42 -2.10
C SER A 164 23.15 -12.68 -2.01
N LEU A 165 23.30 -11.89 -0.95
CA LEU A 165 24.53 -11.25 -0.55
C LEU A 165 25.22 -12.11 0.53
N LEU A 166 26.47 -12.47 0.28
CA LEU A 166 27.32 -13.20 1.21
C LEU A 166 28.04 -12.26 2.19
N PRO A 167 28.50 -12.75 3.36
CA PRO A 167 29.20 -11.93 4.35
C PRO A 167 30.48 -11.26 3.85
N ASP A 168 31.13 -11.83 2.83
CA ASP A 168 32.31 -11.26 2.18
C ASP A 168 31.99 -10.14 1.17
N GLY A 169 30.70 -9.83 0.99
CA GLY A 169 30.21 -8.80 0.08
C GLY A 169 29.94 -9.30 -1.35
N SER A 170 30.20 -10.57 -1.65
CA SER A 170 29.89 -11.14 -2.96
C SER A 170 28.40 -11.42 -3.14
N VAL A 171 27.91 -11.26 -4.37
CA VAL A 171 26.52 -11.55 -4.75
C VAL A 171 26.49 -12.85 -5.54
N LYS A 172 25.61 -13.77 -5.15
CA LYS A 172 25.49 -15.10 -5.76
C LYS A 172 24.02 -15.49 -5.89
N ALA A 173 23.68 -16.27 -6.91
CA ALA A 173 22.31 -16.75 -7.09
C ALA A 173 21.92 -17.63 -5.88
N ALA A 174 20.71 -17.43 -5.36
CA ALA A 174 20.23 -18.12 -4.17
C ALA A 174 20.18 -19.65 -4.36
N LEU A 175 19.97 -20.11 -5.59
CA LEU A 175 19.98 -21.53 -5.96
C LEU A 175 21.38 -22.16 -6.00
N ASP A 176 22.42 -21.35 -6.17
CA ASP A 176 23.80 -21.81 -6.32
C ASP A 176 24.56 -21.81 -4.98
N LEU A 177 23.90 -21.41 -3.89
CA LEU A 177 24.50 -21.38 -2.56
C LEU A 177 24.73 -22.80 -2.02
N SER A 178 25.92 -23.03 -1.47
CA SER A 178 26.21 -24.20 -0.64
C SER A 178 25.41 -24.15 0.68
N GLU A 179 25.31 -25.27 1.38
CA GLU A 179 24.60 -25.31 2.68
C GLU A 179 25.23 -24.36 3.73
N ASP A 180 26.56 -24.25 3.73
CA ASP A 180 27.28 -23.32 4.62
C ASP A 180 27.03 -21.85 4.25
N GLU A 181 26.96 -21.56 2.95
CA GLU A 181 26.63 -20.23 2.45
C GLU A 181 25.20 -19.84 2.81
N LYS A 182 24.22 -20.75 2.67
CA LYS A 182 22.80 -20.50 3.01
C LYS A 182 22.60 -20.06 4.46
N ALA A 183 23.41 -20.58 5.39
CA ALA A 183 23.30 -20.25 6.81
C ALA A 183 23.72 -18.80 7.14
N SER A 184 24.51 -18.15 6.27
CA SER A 184 25.09 -16.83 6.52
C SER A 184 24.73 -15.78 5.47
N ALA A 185 24.27 -16.21 4.29
CA ALA A 185 23.80 -15.35 3.23
C ALA A 185 22.49 -14.65 3.62
N ARG A 186 22.29 -13.45 3.08
CA ARG A 186 21.01 -12.73 3.16
C ARG A 186 20.47 -12.49 1.76
N PRO A 187 19.15 -12.47 1.54
CA PRO A 187 18.60 -12.04 0.25
C PRO A 187 19.15 -10.67 -0.15
N LEU A 188 19.53 -10.49 -1.42
CA LEU A 188 20.03 -9.21 -1.90
C LEU A 188 18.97 -8.11 -1.72
N VAL A 189 17.72 -8.45 -2.05
CA VAL A 189 16.49 -7.71 -1.74
C VAL A 189 15.53 -8.63 -0.99
N ASP A 190 14.69 -8.12 -0.10
CA ASP A 190 13.77 -8.91 0.73
C ASP A 190 12.39 -9.13 0.08
N ALA A 191 11.99 -8.26 -0.83
CA ALA A 191 10.74 -8.37 -1.57
C ALA A 191 10.82 -7.61 -2.89
N ILE A 192 10.08 -8.10 -3.90
CA ILE A 192 10.00 -7.47 -5.21
C ILE A 192 8.56 -7.10 -5.57
N SER A 193 8.42 -6.02 -6.32
CA SER A 193 7.18 -5.64 -7.00
C SER A 193 7.48 -5.23 -8.44
N THR A 194 6.61 -5.58 -9.38
CA THR A 194 6.71 -5.06 -10.74
C THR A 194 5.37 -4.66 -11.31
N GLY A 195 5.35 -3.55 -12.05
CA GLY A 195 4.27 -3.22 -12.96
C GLY A 195 4.68 -3.50 -14.40
N HIS A 196 3.79 -4.20 -15.13
CA HIS A 196 3.86 -4.35 -16.60
C HIS A 196 5.29 -4.64 -17.12
N PRO A 197 5.91 -5.77 -16.71
CA PRO A 197 7.32 -6.01 -16.93
C PRO A 197 7.66 -6.19 -18.42
N THR A 198 8.81 -5.67 -18.83
CA THR A 198 9.40 -5.85 -20.15
C THR A 198 10.61 -6.76 -20.10
N TRP A 199 10.76 -7.59 -21.13
CA TRP A 199 11.82 -8.59 -21.27
C TRP A 199 11.89 -9.65 -20.17
N LEU A 200 10.88 -9.75 -19.31
CA LEU A 200 10.82 -10.81 -18.30
C LEU A 200 10.79 -12.18 -18.97
N THR A 201 11.63 -13.12 -18.52
CA THR A 201 11.67 -14.48 -19.03
C THR A 201 11.04 -15.47 -18.04
N LYS A 202 10.68 -16.65 -18.55
CA LYS A 202 10.24 -17.77 -17.71
C LYS A 202 11.32 -18.18 -16.70
N GLU A 203 12.57 -18.23 -17.14
CA GLU A 203 13.71 -18.54 -16.27
C GLU A 203 13.84 -17.55 -15.10
N GLU A 204 13.65 -16.26 -15.34
CA GLU A 204 13.69 -15.24 -14.27
C GLU A 204 12.54 -15.44 -13.26
N ILE A 205 11.36 -15.85 -13.75
CA ILE A 205 10.22 -16.23 -12.89
C ILE A 205 10.57 -17.49 -12.08
N ASP A 206 11.16 -18.51 -12.70
CA ASP A 206 11.52 -19.78 -12.04
C ASP A 206 12.57 -19.59 -10.94
N GLN A 207 13.41 -18.56 -11.07
CA GLN A 207 14.56 -18.32 -10.20
C GLN A 207 14.29 -17.38 -9.01
N THR A 208 13.19 -16.63 -8.98
CA THR A 208 12.92 -15.70 -7.85
C THR A 208 12.74 -16.45 -6.52
N ARG A 209 13.37 -15.99 -5.44
CA ARG A 209 13.36 -16.67 -4.12
C ARG A 209 12.85 -15.79 -2.99
N VAL A 210 12.24 -14.65 -3.32
CA VAL A 210 11.73 -13.68 -2.36
C VAL A 210 10.26 -13.37 -2.67
N PRO A 211 9.48 -12.93 -1.66
CA PRO A 211 8.12 -12.43 -1.88
C PRO A 211 8.00 -11.58 -3.14
N THR A 212 7.03 -11.90 -3.99
CA THR A 212 6.88 -11.29 -5.32
C THR A 212 5.47 -10.71 -5.54
N GLN A 213 5.39 -9.45 -5.99
CA GLN A 213 4.15 -8.85 -6.48
C GLN A 213 4.23 -8.56 -7.98
N ILE A 214 3.15 -8.85 -8.71
CA ILE A 214 2.97 -8.47 -10.11
C ILE A 214 1.69 -7.64 -10.26
N ILE A 215 1.84 -6.43 -10.80
CA ILE A 215 0.78 -5.52 -11.21
C ILE A 215 0.61 -5.65 -12.73
N ALA A 216 -0.47 -6.32 -13.13
CA ALA A 216 -0.67 -6.79 -14.50
C ALA A 216 -1.84 -6.03 -15.19
N PRO A 217 -1.56 -5.27 -16.25
CA PRO A 217 -2.63 -4.72 -17.10
C PRO A 217 -3.29 -5.84 -17.90
N GLU A 218 -4.57 -5.66 -18.23
CA GLU A 218 -5.31 -6.58 -19.10
C GLU A 218 -4.69 -6.69 -20.49
N HIS A 219 -4.55 -5.54 -21.18
CA HIS A 219 -4.11 -5.47 -22.57
C HIS A 219 -2.62 -5.14 -22.66
N ASP A 220 -1.79 -6.18 -22.71
CA ASP A 220 -0.33 -6.02 -22.73
C ASP A 220 0.30 -6.94 -23.77
N SER A 221 0.95 -6.33 -24.77
CA SER A 221 1.67 -7.03 -25.83
C SER A 221 3.07 -7.47 -25.42
N VAL A 222 3.56 -7.03 -24.27
CA VAL A 222 4.89 -7.35 -23.73
C VAL A 222 4.80 -8.35 -22.60
N PHE A 223 3.99 -8.06 -21.56
CA PHE A 223 3.66 -9.04 -20.54
C PHE A 223 2.47 -9.89 -21.01
N THR A 224 2.79 -10.81 -21.94
CA THR A 224 1.81 -11.54 -22.74
C THR A 224 0.89 -12.43 -21.88
N PRO A 225 -0.29 -12.83 -22.39
CA PRO A 225 -1.16 -13.79 -21.71
C PRO A 225 -0.45 -15.09 -21.31
N GLU A 226 0.46 -15.58 -22.14
CA GLU A 226 1.24 -16.80 -21.87
C GLU A 226 2.20 -16.59 -20.70
N LEU A 227 2.86 -15.43 -20.62
CA LEU A 227 3.77 -15.12 -19.53
C LEU A 227 3.03 -14.82 -18.23
N LYS A 228 1.88 -14.15 -18.29
CA LYS A 228 0.94 -13.95 -17.17
C LYS A 228 0.48 -15.30 -16.60
N LYS A 229 0.05 -16.21 -17.48
CA LYS A 229 -0.35 -17.57 -17.10
C LYS A 229 0.81 -18.30 -16.44
N TYR A 230 1.99 -18.28 -17.06
CA TYR A 230 3.18 -18.93 -16.52
C TYR A 230 3.55 -18.42 -15.12
N ALA A 231 3.56 -17.10 -14.91
CA ALA A 231 3.82 -16.52 -13.60
C ALA A 231 2.84 -17.01 -12.53
N ASN A 232 1.54 -17.04 -12.85
CA ASN A 232 0.49 -17.50 -11.93
C ASN A 232 0.50 -19.01 -11.68
N GLU A 233 1.07 -19.80 -12.59
CA GLU A 233 1.26 -21.24 -12.40
C GLU A 233 2.53 -21.55 -11.59
N VAL A 234 3.64 -20.84 -11.86
CA VAL A 234 4.95 -21.16 -11.29
C VAL A 234 5.18 -20.53 -9.94
N ILE A 235 4.97 -19.21 -9.77
CA ILE A 235 5.38 -18.50 -8.56
C ILE A 235 4.75 -19.11 -7.28
N PRO A 236 3.46 -19.50 -7.24
CA PRO A 236 2.89 -20.17 -6.08
C PRO A 236 3.57 -21.49 -5.68
N THR A 237 4.28 -22.15 -6.60
CA THR A 237 5.00 -23.40 -6.34
C THR A 237 6.38 -23.19 -5.73
N LEU A 238 6.88 -21.95 -5.72
CA LEU A 238 8.23 -21.61 -5.24
C LEU A 238 8.32 -21.47 -3.71
N GLY A 239 7.19 -21.57 -2.99
CA GLY A 239 7.15 -21.47 -1.53
C GLY A 239 7.41 -20.06 -0.98
N ILE A 240 7.11 -19.03 -1.78
CA ILE A 240 7.24 -17.62 -1.43
C ILE A 240 5.87 -16.94 -1.43
N GLU A 241 5.74 -15.83 -0.69
CA GLU A 241 4.55 -14.99 -0.74
C GLU A 241 4.36 -14.41 -2.15
N TYR A 242 3.13 -14.42 -2.65
CA TYR A 242 2.83 -13.98 -4.01
C TYR A 242 1.54 -13.16 -4.07
N GLN A 243 1.62 -11.98 -4.69
CA GLN A 243 0.45 -11.17 -4.98
C GLN A 243 0.37 -10.81 -6.47
N TYR A 244 -0.67 -11.28 -7.14
CA TYR A 244 -1.01 -10.87 -8.51
C TYR A 244 -2.20 -9.92 -8.50
N ARG A 245 -2.01 -8.68 -8.98
CA ARG A 245 -3.09 -7.71 -9.13
C ARG A 245 -3.38 -7.44 -10.60
N TYR A 246 -4.58 -7.83 -11.01
CA TYR A 246 -5.09 -7.60 -12.36
C TYR A 246 -5.78 -6.24 -12.48
N PHE A 247 -5.56 -5.56 -13.60
CA PHE A 247 -6.09 -4.23 -13.89
C PHE A 247 -6.88 -4.23 -15.21
N PRO A 248 -8.22 -4.32 -15.13
CA PRO A 248 -9.08 -4.40 -16.32
C PRO A 248 -9.05 -3.11 -17.14
N GLY A 249 -9.09 -3.24 -18.46
CA GLY A 249 -9.06 -2.15 -19.43
C GLY A 249 -7.74 -1.37 -19.49
N GLN A 250 -6.72 -1.76 -18.73
CA GLN A 250 -5.43 -1.07 -18.71
C GLN A 250 -4.45 -1.65 -19.72
N VAL A 251 -3.53 -0.79 -20.16
CA VAL A 251 -2.45 -1.10 -21.11
C VAL A 251 -1.08 -1.02 -20.44
N HIS A 252 -0.03 -1.41 -21.15
CA HIS A 252 1.34 -1.54 -20.63
C HIS A 252 1.77 -0.42 -19.67
N THR A 253 1.84 0.85 -20.07
CA THR A 253 2.44 1.92 -19.22
C THR A 253 1.53 2.52 -18.14
N PHE A 254 0.37 1.92 -17.83
CA PHE A 254 -0.64 2.57 -16.99
C PHE A 254 -0.14 2.93 -15.58
N CYS A 255 0.77 2.15 -14.97
CA CYS A 255 1.23 2.40 -13.60
C CYS A 255 2.11 3.65 -13.47
N SER A 256 2.86 4.00 -14.52
CA SER A 256 3.83 5.11 -14.49
C SER A 256 3.46 6.28 -15.40
N ARG A 257 2.55 6.06 -16.37
CA ARG A 257 2.22 7.07 -17.40
C ARG A 257 0.74 7.10 -17.80
N GLY A 258 -0.14 6.42 -17.07
CA GLY A 258 -1.59 6.49 -17.31
C GLY A 258 -2.14 7.92 -17.20
N SER A 259 -3.22 8.20 -17.91
CA SER A 259 -3.89 9.50 -17.90
C SER A 259 -4.62 9.72 -16.59
N LEU A 260 -4.37 10.86 -15.95
CA LEU A 260 -5.14 11.28 -14.78
C LEU A 260 -6.40 12.08 -15.15
N GLU A 261 -6.60 12.36 -16.45
CA GLU A 261 -7.80 13.03 -16.95
C GLU A 261 -8.90 12.01 -17.28
N VAL A 262 -8.53 10.76 -17.57
CA VAL A 262 -9.45 9.66 -17.83
C VAL A 262 -9.72 8.93 -16.52
N GLU A 263 -10.96 8.98 -16.03
CA GLU A 263 -11.33 8.43 -14.72
C GLU A 263 -10.93 6.97 -14.50
N GLY A 264 -11.08 6.11 -15.53
CA GLY A 264 -10.69 4.71 -15.45
C GLY A 264 -9.19 4.52 -15.27
N GLU A 265 -8.38 5.24 -16.05
CA GLU A 265 -6.92 5.21 -15.94
C GLU A 265 -6.44 5.87 -14.64
N ARG A 266 -7.01 7.00 -14.25
CA ARG A 266 -6.71 7.69 -12.98
C ARG A 266 -6.90 6.77 -11.78
N ARG A 267 -8.03 6.07 -11.70
CA ARG A 267 -8.30 5.09 -10.64
C ARG A 267 -7.34 3.90 -10.70
N ALA A 268 -7.01 3.43 -11.91
CA ALA A 268 -6.05 2.35 -12.07
C ALA A 268 -4.63 2.76 -11.64
N CYS A 269 -4.17 3.97 -11.99
CA CYS A 269 -2.91 4.52 -11.50
C CYS A 269 -2.89 4.55 -9.97
N GLU A 270 -3.91 5.12 -9.33
CA GLU A 270 -3.93 5.23 -7.87
C GLU A 270 -3.99 3.87 -7.18
N ARG A 271 -4.79 2.93 -7.70
CA ARG A 271 -4.85 1.56 -7.21
C ARG A 271 -3.52 0.81 -7.41
N ALA A 272 -2.80 1.06 -8.51
CA ALA A 272 -1.47 0.47 -8.74
C ALA A 272 -0.43 1.01 -7.76
N LYS A 273 -0.44 2.32 -7.46
CA LYS A 273 0.42 2.90 -6.42
C LYS A 273 0.12 2.31 -5.04
N GLY A 274 -1.16 2.26 -4.69
CA GLY A 274 -1.62 1.67 -3.43
C GLY A 274 -1.22 0.20 -3.29
N ALA A 275 -1.29 -0.57 -4.38
CA ALA A 275 -0.83 -1.95 -4.43
C ALA A 275 0.63 -2.11 -4.00
N VAL A 276 1.53 -1.30 -4.55
CA VAL A 276 2.98 -1.37 -4.21
C VAL A 276 3.19 -1.03 -2.74
N VAL A 277 2.53 0.02 -2.25
CA VAL A 277 2.63 0.48 -0.85
C VAL A 277 2.10 -0.58 0.11
N GLU A 278 0.91 -1.13 -0.15
CA GLU A 278 0.29 -2.18 0.67
C GLU A 278 1.21 -3.39 0.74
N TRP A 279 1.73 -3.83 -0.40
CA TRP A 279 2.64 -4.97 -0.50
C TRP A 279 3.91 -4.79 0.33
N PHE A 280 4.64 -3.69 0.16
CA PHE A 280 5.85 -3.50 0.95
C PHE A 280 5.56 -3.28 2.44
N ARG A 281 4.43 -2.64 2.79
CA ARG A 281 4.05 -2.50 4.20
C ARG A 281 3.77 -3.84 4.88
N GLU A 282 3.12 -4.74 4.16
CA GLU A 282 2.77 -6.08 4.65
C GLU A 282 3.98 -6.99 4.75
N ILE A 283 4.80 -7.04 3.69
CA ILE A 283 5.94 -7.96 3.58
C ILE A 283 7.18 -7.44 4.30
N LEU A 284 7.39 -6.12 4.30
CA LEU A 284 8.53 -5.45 4.91
C LEU A 284 8.07 -4.49 6.02
N PRO A 285 7.35 -4.99 7.05
CA PRO A 285 6.84 -4.12 8.09
C PRO A 285 8.00 -3.42 8.80
N PRO A 286 7.84 -2.17 9.25
CA PRO A 286 8.89 -1.52 10.05
C PRO A 286 9.26 -2.42 11.23
N GLN A 287 10.53 -2.39 11.67
CA GLN A 287 10.81 -2.93 12.99
C GLN A 287 9.98 -2.09 13.95
N LEU A 288 9.00 -2.72 14.60
CA LEU A 288 8.49 -2.18 15.83
C LEU A 288 9.69 -2.27 16.76
N ASP A 289 10.37 -1.14 16.99
CA ASP A 289 11.25 -1.02 18.14
C ASP A 289 10.49 -1.67 19.29
N HIS A 290 11.07 -2.70 19.89
CA HIS A 290 10.65 -3.11 21.21
C HIS A 290 10.79 -1.85 22.04
N VAL A 291 9.70 -1.09 22.21
CA VAL A 291 9.61 -0.11 23.28
C VAL A 291 9.92 -0.97 24.50
N PRO A 292 11.09 -0.82 25.13
CA PRO A 292 11.35 -1.56 26.33
C PRO A 292 10.29 -1.01 27.28
N ILE A 293 9.27 -1.81 27.57
CA ILE A 293 8.47 -1.54 28.74
C ILE A 293 9.49 -1.72 29.85
N HIS A 294 10.04 -0.61 30.34
CA HIS A 294 10.66 -0.56 31.64
C HIS A 294 9.53 -0.89 32.62
N LEU A 295 9.28 -2.20 32.80
CA LEU A 295 8.67 -2.72 33.99
C LEU A 295 9.67 -2.40 35.09
N HIS A 296 9.53 -1.22 35.68
CA HIS A 296 10.14 -0.93 36.96
C HIS A 296 9.77 -2.09 37.87
N HIS A 297 10.79 -2.87 38.25
CA HIS A 297 10.71 -3.88 39.29
C HIS A 297 10.41 -3.15 40.60
N HIS A 298 9.14 -2.81 40.83
CA HIS A 298 8.67 -2.44 42.16
C HIS A 298 7.97 -3.65 42.75
N HIS A 299 8.66 -4.20 43.76
CA HIS A 299 8.20 -5.10 44.80
C HIS A 299 7.19 -6.18 44.44
N ARG A 300 7.66 -7.43 44.57
CA ARG A 300 6.86 -8.59 44.94
C ARG A 300 5.76 -8.18 45.93
N THR A 301 4.55 -8.05 45.42
CA THR A 301 3.33 -8.18 46.20
C THR A 301 2.62 -9.38 45.59
N THR A 302 2.44 -10.39 46.43
CA THR A 302 1.63 -11.57 46.17
C THR A 302 0.34 -11.19 45.47
N LEU A 303 0.15 -11.71 44.25
CA LEU A 303 -1.10 -11.66 43.48
C LEU A 303 -2.21 -12.33 44.31
N ASN A 304 -2.88 -11.53 45.14
CA ASN A 304 -4.12 -11.94 45.78
C ASN A 304 -5.27 -11.56 44.84
N HIS A 305 -5.95 -12.59 44.34
CA HIS A 305 -7.28 -12.61 43.75
C HIS A 305 -7.56 -11.53 42.69
N THR A 306 -7.30 -11.94 41.43
CA THR A 306 -7.83 -11.35 40.21
C THR A 306 -9.32 -11.02 40.35
N ASN A 307 -9.73 -9.83 39.90
CA ASN A 307 -11.13 -9.50 39.65
C ASN A 307 -11.44 -9.85 38.17
N PRO A 308 -12.04 -11.02 37.87
CA PRO A 308 -12.21 -11.52 36.50
C PRO A 308 -13.22 -10.73 35.63
N ILE A 309 -13.79 -9.65 36.17
CA ILE A 309 -14.84 -8.85 35.51
C ILE A 309 -14.24 -7.87 34.47
N LEU A 310 -13.12 -7.21 34.77
CA LEU A 310 -12.50 -6.23 33.86
C LEU A 310 -11.80 -6.87 32.66
N HIS A 311 -11.27 -8.09 32.82
CA HIS A 311 -10.58 -8.81 31.74
C HIS A 311 -11.52 -9.32 30.64
N ARG A 312 -12.77 -9.63 31.00
CA ARG A 312 -13.80 -10.13 30.06
C ARG A 312 -14.37 -9.04 29.16
N GLN A 313 -14.52 -7.81 29.68
CA GLN A 313 -15.19 -6.71 28.98
C GLN A 313 -14.52 -6.32 27.66
N ARG A 314 -13.19 -6.38 27.53
CA ARG A 314 -12.47 -5.93 26.32
C ARG A 314 -12.52 -6.94 25.17
N LEU A 315 -12.44 -8.23 25.47
CA LEU A 315 -12.64 -9.29 24.48
C LEU A 315 -14.11 -9.34 24.03
N GLU A 316 -15.05 -9.12 24.96
CA GLU A 316 -16.48 -9.00 24.64
C GLU A 316 -16.76 -7.78 23.76
N ALA A 317 -16.13 -6.64 24.04
CA ALA A 317 -16.23 -5.43 23.23
C ALA A 317 -15.74 -5.66 21.80
N ALA A 318 -14.56 -6.25 21.63
CA ALA A 318 -14.03 -6.52 20.31
C ALA A 318 -14.87 -7.52 19.51
N LYS A 319 -15.30 -8.63 20.14
CA LYS A 319 -16.20 -9.60 19.50
C LYS A 319 -17.49 -8.93 19.04
N TYR A 320 -18.04 -8.07 19.89
CA TYR A 320 -19.25 -7.32 19.61
C TYR A 320 -19.06 -6.32 18.46
N TRP A 321 -17.99 -5.52 18.46
CA TRP A 321 -17.72 -4.59 17.36
C TRP A 321 -17.50 -5.33 16.05
N THR A 322 -16.73 -6.43 16.04
CA THR A 322 -16.53 -7.23 14.83
C THR A 322 -17.80 -7.92 14.33
N SER A 323 -18.82 -8.12 15.18
CA SER A 323 -20.10 -8.67 14.73
C SER A 323 -21.07 -7.59 14.21
N ILE A 324 -20.84 -6.32 14.53
CA ILE A 324 -21.63 -5.20 14.00
C ILE A 324 -21.25 -4.90 12.56
N PHE A 325 -19.95 -4.88 12.28
CA PHE A 325 -19.39 -4.42 11.01
C PHE A 325 -19.00 -5.60 10.11
N PRO A 326 -19.63 -5.76 8.93
CA PRO A 326 -19.33 -6.87 8.01
C PRO A 326 -17.84 -6.96 7.66
N SER A 327 -17.34 -8.18 7.47
CA SER A 327 -15.93 -8.45 7.12
C SER A 327 -14.89 -8.02 8.16
N SER A 328 -15.31 -7.56 9.34
CA SER A 328 -14.40 -7.25 10.46
C SER A 328 -13.96 -8.53 11.18
N TYR A 329 -12.74 -8.54 11.73
CA TYR A 329 -12.20 -9.71 12.42
C TYR A 329 -11.19 -9.33 13.50
N ILE A 330 -11.00 -10.24 14.46
CA ILE A 330 -9.93 -10.15 15.46
C ILE A 330 -8.65 -10.69 14.82
N ASN A 331 -7.62 -9.85 14.77
CA ASN A 331 -6.33 -10.18 14.16
C ASN A 331 -5.54 -11.17 15.03
N SER A 332 -5.41 -10.86 16.33
CA SER A 332 -4.65 -11.68 17.26
C SER A 332 -5.01 -11.40 18.72
N THR A 333 -4.82 -12.42 19.57
CA THR A 333 -4.87 -12.33 21.03
C THR A 333 -3.51 -12.73 21.60
N THR A 334 -2.88 -11.86 22.37
CA THR A 334 -1.71 -12.21 23.18
C THR A 334 -2.16 -12.41 24.62
N ASN A 335 -1.81 -13.55 25.21
CA ASN A 335 -2.17 -13.89 26.59
C ASN A 335 -1.01 -13.59 27.56
N TYR A 336 -1.31 -13.51 28.86
CA TYR A 336 -0.25 -13.38 29.86
C TYR A 336 0.67 -14.63 29.82
N PRO A 337 2.00 -14.45 29.90
CA PRO A 337 2.94 -15.60 29.87
C PRO A 337 2.69 -16.64 30.96
N ASN A 338 2.17 -16.20 32.11
CA ASN A 338 1.89 -17.07 33.27
C ASN A 338 0.40 -17.42 33.41
N ASP A 339 -0.46 -16.92 32.53
CA ASP A 339 -1.88 -17.24 32.48
C ASP A 339 -2.36 -17.24 31.01
N PRO A 340 -2.22 -18.38 30.32
CA PRO A 340 -2.60 -18.52 28.91
C PRO A 340 -4.10 -18.36 28.65
N SER A 341 -4.94 -18.28 29.69
CA SER A 341 -6.39 -18.09 29.54
C SER A 341 -6.83 -16.63 29.58
N THR A 342 -5.92 -15.73 29.94
CA THR A 342 -6.21 -14.30 30.10
C THR A 342 -5.49 -13.48 29.02
N PRO A 343 -6.22 -12.84 28.08
CA PRO A 343 -5.61 -11.97 27.08
C PRO A 343 -5.08 -10.69 27.72
N ILE A 344 -3.82 -10.33 27.44
CA ILE A 344 -3.21 -9.04 27.80
C ILE A 344 -3.37 -8.01 26.68
N MET A 345 -3.43 -8.46 25.43
CA MET A 345 -3.48 -7.59 24.26
C MET A 345 -4.34 -8.24 23.18
N LEU A 346 -5.13 -7.41 22.50
CA LEU A 346 -6.03 -7.83 21.44
C LEU A 346 -5.91 -6.84 20.28
N SER A 347 -5.64 -7.36 19.09
CA SER A 347 -5.69 -6.58 17.86
C SER A 347 -6.95 -6.95 17.07
N LEU A 348 -7.68 -5.96 16.57
CA LEU A 348 -8.82 -6.17 15.69
C LEU A 348 -8.82 -5.20 14.51
N THR A 349 -9.43 -5.65 13.43
CA THR A 349 -9.68 -4.85 12.23
C THR A 349 -11.18 -4.62 12.09
N LEU A 350 -11.59 -3.35 12.08
CA LEU A 350 -12.94 -2.94 11.73
C LEU A 350 -12.97 -2.51 10.26
N MET A 351 -13.71 -3.28 9.47
CA MET A 351 -13.98 -3.01 8.06
C MET A 351 -15.27 -2.18 7.98
N SER A 352 -15.23 -1.07 7.25
CA SER A 352 -16.43 -0.36 6.84
C SER A 352 -16.63 -0.55 5.33
N HIS A 353 -17.76 -0.10 4.79
CA HIS A 353 -17.98 -0.05 3.33
C HIS A 353 -16.96 0.87 2.60
N ILE A 354 -16.08 1.55 3.33
CA ILE A 354 -14.95 2.31 2.79
C ILE A 354 -13.71 1.39 2.70
N GLU A 355 -12.96 1.50 1.61
CA GLU A 355 -11.78 0.70 1.23
C GLU A 355 -10.58 0.74 2.21
N HIS A 356 -10.72 1.31 3.41
CA HIS A 356 -9.64 1.44 4.39
C HIS A 356 -10.01 0.81 5.74
N PRO A 357 -9.32 -0.28 6.16
CA PRO A 357 -9.54 -0.91 7.46
C PRO A 357 -9.06 -0.01 8.63
N LEU A 358 -9.84 0.03 9.71
CA LEU A 358 -9.39 0.61 10.98
C LEU A 358 -8.84 -0.49 11.89
N ASN A 359 -7.55 -0.40 12.20
CA ASN A 359 -6.89 -1.30 13.16
C ASN A 359 -6.96 -0.73 14.57
N LEU A 360 -7.44 -1.52 15.53
CA LEU A 360 -7.53 -1.16 16.94
C LEU A 360 -6.71 -2.15 17.78
N LEU A 361 -5.98 -1.61 18.76
CA LEU A 361 -5.30 -2.39 19.79
C LEU A 361 -5.98 -2.16 21.15
N LEU A 362 -6.49 -3.21 21.76
CA LEU A 362 -7.06 -3.17 23.11
C LEU A 362 -6.08 -3.82 24.08
N LEU A 363 -5.72 -3.08 25.13
CA LEU A 363 -4.88 -3.58 26.22
C LEU A 363 -5.73 -3.97 27.41
N ASN A 364 -5.55 -5.20 27.88
CA ASN A 364 -6.14 -5.66 29.11
C ASN A 364 -5.26 -5.23 30.28
N ILE A 365 -5.73 -4.21 31.00
CA ILE A 365 -5.05 -3.69 32.18
C ILE A 365 -5.49 -4.50 33.41
N PRO A 366 -4.55 -5.02 34.22
CA PRO A 366 -4.85 -5.65 35.50
C PRO A 366 -5.74 -4.78 36.39
N ALA A 367 -6.66 -5.42 37.14
CA ALA A 367 -7.64 -4.70 37.95
C ALA A 367 -7.01 -3.76 39.00
N ASP A 368 -5.85 -4.12 39.55
CA ASP A 368 -5.08 -3.31 40.50
C ASP A 368 -4.42 -2.07 39.85
N GLN A 369 -4.33 -2.03 38.52
CA GLN A 369 -3.83 -0.90 37.73
C GLN A 369 -4.95 -0.13 37.00
N ALA A 370 -6.22 -0.54 37.14
CA ALA A 370 -7.34 0.04 36.41
C ALA A 370 -7.57 1.54 36.74
N SER A 371 -7.22 1.98 37.95
CA SER A 371 -7.28 3.39 38.34
C SER A 371 -6.23 4.26 37.61
N ARG A 372 -5.12 3.65 37.17
CA ARG A 372 -4.06 4.33 36.42
C ARG A 372 -4.37 4.43 34.93
N PHE A 373 -5.23 3.56 34.41
CA PHE A 373 -5.65 3.53 33.01
C PHE A 373 -7.17 3.36 32.93
N PRO A 374 -7.94 4.40 33.27
CA PRO A 374 -9.39 4.31 33.33
C PRO A 374 -9.95 4.02 31.92
N TRP A 375 -10.85 3.05 31.84
CA TRP A 375 -11.62 2.74 30.63
C TRP A 375 -12.77 3.74 30.47
N ASN A 376 -12.43 5.00 30.17
CA ASN A 376 -13.38 6.08 29.99
C ASN A 376 -13.16 6.74 28.63
N PHE A 377 -14.14 6.60 27.75
CA PHE A 377 -14.24 7.46 26.58
C PHE A 377 -15.11 8.66 26.92
N ASN A 378 -14.93 9.76 26.19
CA ASN A 378 -15.83 10.90 26.21
C ASN A 378 -16.11 11.32 24.76
N GLU A 379 -17.07 12.23 24.57
CA GLU A 379 -17.57 12.67 23.28
C GLU A 379 -16.47 13.30 22.38
N SER A 380 -15.34 13.75 22.94
CA SER A 380 -14.23 14.31 22.14
C SER A 380 -13.45 13.26 21.34
N PHE A 381 -13.71 11.97 21.58
CA PHE A 381 -13.16 10.87 20.80
C PHE A 381 -14.29 9.92 20.39
N SER A 382 -14.54 9.82 19.07
CA SER A 382 -15.57 8.94 18.53
C SER A 382 -15.16 8.31 17.20
N LEU A 383 -15.80 7.20 16.86
CA LEU A 383 -15.62 6.51 15.59
C LEU A 383 -16.79 6.83 14.65
N THR A 384 -16.48 7.40 13.49
CA THR A 384 -17.50 7.73 12.48
C THR A 384 -17.75 6.55 11.55
N VAL A 385 -19.02 6.21 11.34
CA VAL A 385 -19.47 5.23 10.35
C VAL A 385 -20.28 5.99 9.30
N ALA A 386 -19.72 6.08 8.10
CA ALA A 386 -20.40 6.68 6.96
C ALA A 386 -21.25 5.63 6.23
N VAL A 387 -22.52 5.95 5.97
CA VAL A 387 -23.49 5.08 5.31
C VAL A 387 -24.20 5.82 4.17
N ASP A 388 -24.83 5.08 3.26
CA ASP A 388 -25.43 5.67 2.06
C ASP A 388 -26.97 5.64 2.10
N THR A 389 -27.57 4.81 2.96
CA THR A 389 -29.03 4.60 3.04
C THR A 389 -29.59 4.77 4.46
N GLN A 390 -30.90 5.02 4.57
CA GLN A 390 -31.56 5.15 5.88
C GLN A 390 -31.64 3.80 6.59
N GLU A 391 -31.80 2.72 5.83
CA GLU A 391 -31.82 1.35 6.33
C GLU A 391 -30.50 0.99 7.03
N GLU A 392 -29.36 1.40 6.47
CA GLU A 392 -28.05 1.22 7.11
C GLU A 392 -27.91 2.07 8.38
N ILE A 393 -28.38 3.32 8.38
CA ILE A 393 -28.43 4.16 9.59
C ILE A 393 -29.17 3.41 10.69
N ASP A 394 -30.37 2.93 10.38
CA ASP A 394 -31.24 2.24 11.33
C ASP A 394 -30.60 0.93 11.82
N GLU A 395 -30.02 0.12 10.94
CA GLU A 395 -29.36 -1.13 11.29
C GLU A 395 -28.19 -0.91 12.27
N TYR A 396 -27.26 0.01 11.97
CA TYR A 396 -26.13 0.27 12.83
C TYR A 396 -26.55 0.93 14.14
N TRP A 397 -27.53 1.85 14.09
CA TRP A 397 -28.08 2.50 15.27
C TRP A 397 -28.71 1.50 16.22
N ASP A 398 -29.57 0.61 15.72
CA ASP A 398 -30.24 -0.42 16.51
C ASP A 398 -29.24 -1.40 17.11
N LYS A 399 -28.21 -1.79 16.34
CA LYS A 399 -27.14 -2.63 16.87
C LYS A 399 -26.40 -1.96 18.02
N LEU A 400 -26.04 -0.68 17.90
CA LEU A 400 -25.22 0.02 18.90
C LEU A 400 -26.02 0.47 20.12
N VAL A 401 -27.21 1.03 19.93
CA VAL A 401 -28.08 1.58 20.99
C VAL A 401 -28.97 0.48 21.58
N GLY A 402 -29.58 -0.36 20.75
CA GLY A 402 -30.55 -1.38 21.18
C GLY A 402 -29.98 -2.48 22.08
N ASN A 403 -28.65 -2.62 22.17
CA ASN A 403 -27.97 -3.60 23.01
C ASN A 403 -27.44 -3.02 24.33
N GLY A 404 -28.11 -2.01 24.89
CA GLY A 404 -27.71 -1.35 26.14
C GLY A 404 -26.75 -0.17 25.93
N GLY A 405 -26.76 0.40 24.72
CA GLY A 405 -26.15 1.69 24.44
C GLY A 405 -27.11 2.85 24.72
N GLU A 406 -26.65 4.07 24.47
CA GLU A 406 -27.38 5.31 24.71
C GLU A 406 -27.29 6.24 23.49
N GLU A 407 -28.40 6.88 23.14
CA GLU A 407 -28.41 7.93 22.12
C GLU A 407 -27.71 9.20 22.62
N ARG A 408 -27.11 9.93 21.68
CA ARG A 408 -26.57 11.28 21.87
C ARG A 408 -27.03 12.17 20.73
N GLU A 409 -26.79 13.48 20.88
CA GLU A 409 -27.14 14.49 19.89
C GLU A 409 -26.17 14.43 18.70
N CYS A 410 -26.52 15.07 17.58
CA CYS A 410 -25.69 15.24 16.40
C CYS A 410 -25.17 13.91 15.82
N CYS A 411 -26.04 12.91 15.72
CA CYS A 411 -25.74 11.58 15.16
C CYS A 411 -24.79 10.73 16.01
N TRP A 412 -24.47 11.16 17.25
CA TRP A 412 -23.68 10.33 18.17
C TRP A 412 -24.54 9.29 18.88
N CYS A 413 -23.91 8.15 19.18
CA CYS A 413 -24.40 7.21 20.16
C CYS A 413 -23.22 6.64 20.97
N LYS A 414 -23.52 6.12 22.14
CA LYS A 414 -22.56 5.46 23.02
C LYS A 414 -22.96 4.00 23.14
N ASP A 415 -22.04 3.07 22.89
CA ASP A 415 -22.35 1.65 23.05
C ASP A 415 -22.30 1.21 24.53
N LYS A 416 -22.71 -0.04 24.79
CA LYS A 416 -22.71 -0.64 26.14
C LYS A 416 -21.33 -0.76 26.81
N PHE A 417 -20.24 -0.61 26.05
CA PHE A 417 -18.87 -0.62 26.55
C PHE A 417 -18.31 0.80 26.74
N GLY A 418 -19.10 1.80 26.38
CA GLY A 418 -18.83 3.20 26.57
C GLY A 418 -18.13 3.91 25.41
N MET A 419 -17.89 3.24 24.28
CA MET A 419 -17.29 3.87 23.09
C MET A 419 -18.33 4.76 22.40
N PHE A 420 -17.88 5.92 21.93
CA PHE A 420 -18.72 6.84 21.16
C PHE A 420 -18.59 6.55 19.66
N TRP A 421 -19.73 6.50 19.00
CA TRP A 421 -19.89 6.26 17.57
C TRP A 421 -20.68 7.40 16.96
N GLN A 422 -20.40 7.75 15.71
CA GLN A 422 -21.19 8.70 14.95
C GLN A 422 -21.66 8.05 13.65
N ILE A 423 -22.95 7.76 13.53
CA ILE A 423 -23.51 7.12 12.34
C ILE A 423 -24.08 8.21 11.44
N VAL A 424 -23.41 8.49 10.34
CA VAL A 424 -23.71 9.66 9.50
C VAL A 424 -23.89 9.27 8.04
N PRO A 425 -24.85 9.86 7.32
CA PRO A 425 -24.95 9.66 5.89
C PRO A 425 -23.77 10.34 5.18
N ARG A 426 -23.16 9.70 4.19
CA ARG A 426 -22.07 10.28 3.38
C ARG A 426 -22.48 11.63 2.79
N ARG A 427 -23.75 11.74 2.41
CA ARG A 427 -24.37 12.95 1.92
C ARG A 427 -24.21 14.17 2.84
N LEU A 428 -24.24 13.96 4.15
CA LEU A 428 -24.03 15.03 5.14
C LEU A 428 -22.59 15.55 5.07
N ALA A 429 -21.61 14.66 4.96
CA ALA A 429 -20.21 15.03 4.81
C ALA A 429 -19.95 15.78 3.48
N GLU A 430 -20.57 15.35 2.39
CA GLU A 430 -20.51 16.05 1.09
C GLU A 430 -21.11 17.46 1.16
N ALA A 431 -22.29 17.58 1.78
CA ALA A 431 -22.99 18.86 1.92
C ALA A 431 -22.19 19.85 2.78
N MET A 432 -21.61 19.38 3.88
CA MET A 432 -20.76 20.22 4.75
C MET A 432 -19.43 20.58 4.07
N GLY A 433 -18.81 19.65 3.35
CA GLY A 433 -17.53 19.87 2.66
C GLY A 433 -17.61 20.89 1.51
N GLY A 434 -18.79 21.06 0.90
CA GLY A 434 -19.02 22.05 -0.16
C GLY A 434 -19.10 23.51 0.32
N GLY A 435 -19.28 23.74 1.63
CA GLY A 435 -19.39 25.08 2.22
C GLY A 435 -20.66 25.87 1.83
N GLY A 436 -20.74 27.12 2.28
CA GLY A 436 -21.84 28.04 1.95
C GLY A 436 -23.18 27.71 2.63
N GLU A 437 -24.29 28.23 2.09
CA GLU A 437 -25.61 28.10 2.70
C GLU A 437 -26.11 26.65 2.79
N LYS A 438 -25.74 25.80 1.82
CA LYS A 438 -26.07 24.36 1.86
C LYS A 438 -25.42 23.67 3.06
N ALA A 439 -24.14 23.96 3.32
CA ALA A 439 -23.45 23.46 4.50
C ALA A 439 -24.09 23.98 5.79
N SER A 440 -24.48 25.26 5.83
CA SER A 440 -25.18 25.84 6.98
C SER A 440 -26.49 25.12 7.27
N ARG A 441 -27.33 24.89 6.25
CA ARG A 441 -28.62 24.19 6.44
C ARG A 441 -28.44 22.72 6.82
N ALA A 442 -27.46 22.04 6.24
CA ALA A 442 -27.12 20.67 6.62
C ALA A 442 -26.66 20.59 8.09
N MET A 443 -25.84 21.54 8.54
CA MET A 443 -25.40 21.65 9.93
C MET A 443 -26.58 21.93 10.87
N ASP A 444 -27.45 22.89 10.52
CA ASP A 444 -28.62 23.25 11.33
C ASP A 444 -29.63 22.10 11.48
N ALA A 445 -29.75 21.24 10.46
CA ALA A 445 -30.55 20.03 10.53
C ALA A 445 -29.89 18.99 11.46
N MET A 446 -28.60 18.71 11.27
CA MET A 446 -27.84 17.76 12.09
C MET A 446 -27.88 18.10 13.59
N LEU A 447 -27.75 19.38 13.95
CA LEU A 447 -27.74 19.83 15.34
C LEU A 447 -29.04 19.51 16.10
N LYS A 448 -30.14 19.24 15.40
CA LYS A 448 -31.44 18.89 16.00
C LYS A 448 -31.62 17.38 16.15
N TRP A 449 -30.79 16.58 15.47
CA TRP A 449 -30.94 15.14 15.45
C TRP A 449 -30.29 14.46 16.63
N LYS A 450 -30.91 13.35 17.04
CA LYS A 450 -30.18 12.28 17.72
C LYS A 450 -29.69 11.29 16.69
N LYS A 451 -30.62 10.62 16.00
CA LYS A 451 -30.35 9.76 14.84
C LYS A 451 -30.53 10.54 13.54
N ALA A 452 -29.66 10.31 12.56
CA ALA A 452 -29.73 10.95 11.26
C ALA A 452 -30.99 10.55 10.46
N ASP A 453 -31.56 11.52 9.74
CA ASP A 453 -32.66 11.33 8.79
C ASP A 453 -32.23 11.88 7.42
N ILE A 454 -32.01 10.98 6.45
CA ILE A 454 -31.56 11.38 5.10
C ILE A 454 -32.62 12.19 4.36
N GLY A 455 -33.90 11.89 4.57
CA GLY A 455 -34.98 12.63 3.93
C GLY A 455 -35.08 14.07 4.42
N GLU A 456 -34.92 14.29 5.73
CA GLU A 456 -34.85 15.64 6.31
C GLU A 456 -33.58 16.36 5.89
N LEU A 457 -32.45 15.65 5.79
CA LEU A 457 -31.20 16.21 5.28
C LEU A 457 -31.36 16.79 3.87
N GLU A 458 -31.95 16.02 2.94
CA GLU A 458 -32.13 16.49 1.56
C GLU A 458 -33.06 17.70 1.49
N ARG A 459 -34.19 17.69 2.22
CA ARG A 459 -35.08 18.85 2.31
C ARG A 459 -34.34 20.08 2.86
N ALA A 460 -33.56 19.92 3.91
CA ALA A 460 -32.77 21.02 4.48
C ALA A 460 -31.72 21.56 3.50
N ILE A 461 -30.99 20.69 2.79
CA ILE A 461 -30.01 21.10 1.77
C ILE A 461 -30.70 21.87 0.62
N GLU A 462 -31.87 21.43 0.19
CA GLU A 462 -32.67 22.05 -0.86
C GLU A 462 -33.41 23.34 -0.40
N GLY A 463 -33.56 23.54 0.91
CA GLY A 463 -34.23 24.70 1.50
C GLY A 463 -35.75 24.58 1.52
N LEU A 464 -36.27 23.35 1.65
CA LEU A 464 -37.68 22.97 1.62
C LEU A 464 -38.29 22.73 3.00
#